data_AF-A0A7Y2SKR5-F1
#
_entry.id   AF-A0A7Y2SKR5-F1
#
_cell.length_a   1.000
_cell.length_b   1.000
_cell.length_c   1.000
_cell.angle_alpha   90.00
_cell.angle_beta   90.00
_cell.angle_gamma   90.00
#
_symmetry.space_group_name_H-M   'P 1'
#
loop_
_entity.id
_entity.type
_entity.pdbx_description
1 polymer ?
#
loop_
_entity_poly.entity_id
_entity_poly.type
_entity_poly.pdbx_seq_one_letter_code
_entity_poly.pdbx_strand_id
1 'polypeptide(L)'
;MRFPLIDKLTLPCVFERLVPGRLHPDGRRYLPLIVLRLTAPLSPGAVTPDGLLLGVVDRHHQVDEAAVGRAGVARLVFALSSLRLQWPPYRVGLVPEDGWSPGGASTAPALFGQVTAVSAWEEGGAQLPYQTLYTELAIDVGAGVVGMRTSLTAENMVTSVGAARIAPGDWVELLRSRIDILAFDCEPGG
;
A
#
# COMPACT_ATOMS: atom_id res chain seq x y z
N MET A 1 -14.71 5.14 -6.35
CA MET A 1 -13.84 5.77 -7.36
C MET A 1 -12.72 4.79 -7.69
N ARG A 2 -12.62 4.32 -8.95
CA ARG A 2 -11.62 3.35 -9.41
C ARG A 2 -10.21 3.94 -9.29
N PHE A 3 -9.21 3.14 -8.95
CA PHE A 3 -7.82 3.56 -8.98
C PHE A 3 -7.31 3.52 -10.44
N PRO A 4 -6.83 4.64 -11.02
CA PRO A 4 -6.55 4.69 -12.46
C PRO A 4 -5.45 3.73 -12.93
N LEU A 5 -4.47 3.43 -12.07
CA LEU A 5 -3.33 2.56 -12.38
C LEU A 5 -3.53 1.12 -11.91
N ILE A 6 -4.77 0.69 -11.67
CA ILE A 6 -5.06 -0.64 -11.09
C ILE A 6 -4.40 -1.79 -11.86
N ASP A 7 -4.33 -1.71 -13.18
CA ASP A 7 -3.76 -2.77 -14.03
C ASP A 7 -2.22 -2.81 -14.00
N LYS A 8 -1.57 -1.81 -13.38
CA LYS A 8 -0.13 -1.82 -13.10
C LYS A 8 0.19 -2.42 -11.73
N LEU A 9 -0.82 -2.66 -10.89
CA LEU A 9 -0.61 -3.13 -9.53
C LEU A 9 -0.48 -4.64 -9.53
N THR A 10 0.69 -5.11 -9.17
CA THR A 10 1.04 -6.53 -9.22
C THR A 10 1.86 -6.88 -7.99
N LEU A 11 1.20 -7.30 -6.92
CA LEU A 11 1.88 -7.84 -5.74
C LEU A 11 1.59 -9.33 -5.61
N PRO A 12 2.51 -10.21 -6.04
CA PRO A 12 2.40 -11.65 -5.84
C PRO A 12 2.38 -12.00 -4.35
N CYS A 13 1.34 -12.74 -3.95
CA CYS A 13 1.17 -13.16 -2.57
C CYS A 13 0.30 -14.42 -2.46
N VAL A 14 0.24 -14.97 -1.26
CA VAL A 14 -0.74 -15.97 -0.86
C VAL A 14 -1.77 -15.28 0.04
N PHE A 15 -3.05 -15.54 -0.21
CA PHE A 15 -4.11 -15.17 0.71
C PHE A 15 -4.07 -16.11 1.90
N GLU A 16 -3.22 -15.80 2.88
CA GLU A 16 -2.86 -16.67 4.00
C GLU A 16 -4.07 -17.02 4.87
N ARG A 17 -4.85 -16.02 5.28
CA ARG A 17 -6.03 -16.21 6.14
C ARG A 17 -6.95 -15.00 6.15
N LEU A 18 -8.21 -15.24 6.50
CA LEU A 18 -9.17 -14.20 6.81
C LEU A 18 -9.39 -14.13 8.32
N VAL A 19 -9.22 -12.96 8.92
CA VAL A 19 -9.53 -12.73 10.34
C VAL A 19 -10.88 -12.02 10.43
N PRO A 20 -11.90 -12.64 11.06
CA PRO A 20 -13.21 -12.02 11.19
C PRO A 20 -13.13 -10.69 11.93
N GLY A 21 -13.88 -9.69 11.43
CA GLY A 21 -14.03 -8.40 12.11
C GLY A 21 -14.62 -8.55 13.51
N ARG A 22 -14.51 -7.50 14.34
CA ARG A 22 -15.10 -7.52 15.69
C ARG A 22 -16.61 -7.71 15.60
N LEU A 23 -17.18 -8.41 16.58
CA LEU A 23 -18.63 -8.52 16.71
C LEU A 23 -19.18 -7.19 17.24
N HIS A 24 -20.12 -6.61 16.52
CA HIS A 24 -20.81 -5.39 16.93
C HIS A 24 -22.04 -5.72 17.79
N PRO A 25 -22.55 -4.76 18.59
CA PRO A 25 -23.74 -4.96 19.41
C PRO A 25 -25.00 -5.39 18.64
N ASP A 26 -25.05 -5.17 17.33
CA ASP A 26 -26.11 -5.61 16.42
C ASP A 26 -25.97 -7.09 15.98
N GLY A 27 -24.96 -7.80 16.49
CA GLY A 27 -24.68 -9.20 16.17
C GLY A 27 -23.92 -9.41 14.84
N ARG A 28 -23.54 -8.35 14.13
CA ARG A 28 -22.83 -8.44 12.85
C ARG A 28 -21.33 -8.22 13.02
N ARG A 29 -20.53 -8.77 12.10
CA ARG A 29 -19.09 -8.48 11.99
C ARG A 29 -18.88 -7.60 10.78
N TYR A 30 -18.13 -6.52 10.96
CA TYR A 30 -17.80 -5.60 9.87
C TYR A 30 -16.29 -5.61 9.64
N LEU A 31 -15.91 -5.45 8.37
CA LEU A 31 -14.51 -5.26 7.92
C LEU A 31 -13.58 -6.38 8.39
N PRO A 32 -13.71 -7.60 7.84
CA PRO A 32 -12.72 -8.64 8.09
C PRO A 32 -11.33 -8.18 7.59
N LEU A 33 -10.29 -8.67 8.26
CA LEU A 33 -8.91 -8.40 7.86
C LEU A 33 -8.43 -9.55 6.99
N ILE A 34 -8.10 -9.24 5.74
CA ILE A 34 -7.44 -10.16 4.82
C ILE A 34 -5.95 -10.15 5.14
N VAL A 35 -5.37 -11.31 5.39
CA VAL A 35 -3.94 -11.45 5.66
C VAL A 35 -3.26 -12.05 4.43
N LEU A 36 -2.30 -11.31 3.87
CA LEU A 36 -1.54 -11.68 2.70
C LEU A 36 -0.09 -11.98 3.09
N ARG A 37 0.47 -13.06 2.56
CA ARG A 37 1.89 -13.38 2.68
C ARG A 37 2.58 -13.13 1.34
N LEU A 38 3.60 -12.29 1.32
CA LEU A 38 4.36 -12.03 0.10
C LEU A 38 5.07 -13.31 -0.38
N THR A 39 5.05 -13.56 -1.69
CA THR A 39 5.69 -14.75 -2.29
C THR A 39 6.77 -14.41 -3.30
N ALA A 40 6.79 -13.20 -3.83
CA ALA A 40 7.86 -12.77 -4.73
C ALA A 40 9.20 -12.74 -3.99
N PRO A 41 10.30 -13.18 -4.64
CA PRO A 41 11.63 -12.97 -4.09
C PRO A 41 11.84 -11.47 -3.92
N LEU A 42 12.25 -11.08 -2.72
CA LEU A 42 12.58 -9.70 -2.43
C LEU A 42 13.84 -9.30 -3.20
N SER A 43 13.87 -8.10 -3.77
CA SER A 43 15.09 -7.53 -4.33
C SER A 43 16.26 -7.65 -3.35
N PRO A 44 17.50 -7.93 -3.81
CA PRO A 44 18.67 -7.94 -2.94
C PRO A 44 18.80 -6.65 -2.15
N GLY A 45 18.95 -6.76 -0.82
CA GLY A 45 19.02 -5.59 0.07
C GLY A 45 17.67 -4.95 0.40
N ALA A 46 16.55 -5.57 0.02
CA ALA A 46 15.23 -5.14 0.46
C ALA A 46 15.14 -5.14 1.98
N VAL A 47 14.45 -4.15 2.52
CA VAL A 47 14.28 -3.98 3.97
C VAL A 47 13.05 -4.71 4.50
N THR A 48 12.39 -5.50 3.66
CA THR A 48 11.25 -6.33 4.04
C THR A 48 11.72 -7.52 4.87
N PRO A 49 11.22 -7.70 6.10
CA PRO A 49 11.51 -8.88 6.89
C PRO A 49 10.97 -10.16 6.24
N ASP A 50 11.72 -11.25 6.37
CA ASP A 50 11.25 -12.57 5.95
C ASP A 50 9.95 -12.95 6.66
N GLY A 51 9.00 -13.49 5.89
CA GLY A 51 7.71 -13.91 6.43
C GLY A 51 6.78 -12.77 6.86
N LEU A 52 7.03 -11.53 6.44
CA LEU A 52 6.10 -10.42 6.66
C LEU A 52 4.71 -10.78 6.14
N LEU A 53 3.72 -10.65 7.02
CA LEU A 53 2.30 -10.75 6.70
C LEU A 53 1.71 -9.34 6.62
N LEU A 54 0.97 -9.04 5.57
CA LEU A 54 0.25 -7.79 5.39
C LEU A 54 -1.22 -7.98 5.72
N GLY A 55 -1.74 -7.17 6.63
CA GLY A 55 -3.17 -7.06 6.90
C GLY A 55 -3.77 -5.96 6.03
N VAL A 56 -4.74 -6.32 5.19
CA VAL A 56 -5.39 -5.42 4.24
C VAL A 56 -6.91 -5.44 4.43
N VAL A 57 -7.55 -4.32 4.10
CA VAL A 57 -9.00 -4.17 4.23
C VAL A 57 -9.66 -4.22 2.85
N ASP A 58 -10.71 -5.02 2.73
CA ASP A 58 -11.57 -5.01 1.55
C ASP A 58 -12.86 -4.23 1.84
N ARG A 59 -12.81 -2.91 1.59
CA ARG A 59 -13.98 -2.04 1.83
C ARG A 59 -15.09 -2.24 0.82
N HIS A 60 -14.80 -2.90 -0.29
CA HIS A 60 -15.67 -2.96 -1.45
C HIS A 60 -16.10 -4.38 -1.80
N HIS A 61 -15.79 -5.37 -0.95
CA HIS A 61 -16.12 -6.78 -1.10
C HIS A 61 -15.72 -7.31 -2.49
N GLN A 62 -14.49 -7.00 -2.90
CA GLN A 62 -13.91 -7.39 -4.20
C GLN A 62 -13.20 -8.75 -4.14
N VAL A 63 -12.89 -9.25 -2.94
CA VAL A 63 -12.13 -10.49 -2.76
C VAL A 63 -13.08 -11.63 -2.39
N ASP A 64 -12.96 -12.74 -3.11
CA ASP A 64 -13.62 -13.99 -2.75
C ASP A 64 -12.94 -14.60 -1.52
N GLU A 65 -13.68 -14.72 -0.42
CA GLU A 65 -13.18 -15.33 0.83
C GLU A 65 -12.81 -16.81 0.66
N ALA A 66 -13.35 -17.50 -0.35
CA ALA A 66 -12.96 -18.88 -0.66
C ALA A 66 -11.54 -18.99 -1.25
N ALA A 67 -10.90 -17.87 -1.57
CA ALA A 67 -9.52 -17.84 -2.06
C ALA A 67 -8.46 -18.02 -0.96
N VAL A 68 -8.85 -18.14 0.31
CA VAL A 68 -7.92 -18.44 1.42
C VAL A 68 -7.08 -19.68 1.10
N GLY A 69 -5.76 -19.57 1.31
CA GLY A 69 -4.74 -20.56 1.00
C GLY A 69 -4.20 -20.51 -0.43
N ARG A 70 -4.82 -19.73 -1.34
CA ARG A 70 -4.41 -19.66 -2.75
C ARG A 70 -3.32 -18.61 -2.97
N ALA A 71 -2.40 -18.92 -3.89
CA ALA A 71 -1.48 -17.95 -4.47
C ALA A 71 -2.20 -17.10 -5.53
N GLY A 72 -1.76 -15.86 -5.69
CA GLY A 72 -2.36 -14.91 -6.62
C GLY A 72 -1.62 -13.58 -6.64
N VAL A 73 -2.24 -12.62 -7.31
CA VAL A 73 -1.78 -11.24 -7.40
C VAL A 73 -2.78 -10.33 -6.69
N ALA A 74 -2.33 -9.65 -5.64
CA ALA A 74 -3.11 -8.62 -4.97
C ALA A 74 -2.86 -7.25 -5.60
N ARG A 75 -3.95 -6.51 -5.82
CA ARG A 75 -3.91 -5.11 -6.27
C ARG A 75 -4.14 -4.21 -5.05
N LEU A 76 -3.06 -3.77 -4.41
CA LEU A 76 -3.13 -3.02 -3.15
C LEU A 76 -2.96 -1.52 -3.37
N VAL A 77 -3.70 -0.72 -2.61
CA VAL A 77 -3.51 0.72 -2.51
C VAL A 77 -3.19 1.11 -1.08
N PHE A 78 -2.07 1.82 -0.93
CA PHE A 78 -1.64 2.47 0.29
C PHE A 78 -2.30 3.85 0.35
N ALA A 79 -3.18 4.03 1.32
CA ALA A 79 -3.98 5.23 1.49
C ALA A 79 -3.64 5.98 2.77
N LEU A 80 -3.96 7.28 2.79
CA LEU A 80 -3.72 8.18 3.94
C LEU A 80 -2.24 8.26 4.34
N SER A 81 -1.34 7.89 3.44
CA SER A 81 0.09 7.90 3.68
C SER A 81 0.64 9.31 3.72
N SER A 82 1.67 9.52 4.54
CA SER A 82 2.62 10.62 4.33
C SER A 82 3.61 10.21 3.25
N LEU A 83 3.86 11.07 2.26
CA LEU A 83 4.78 10.83 1.15
C LEU A 83 6.02 11.72 1.30
N ARG A 84 7.21 11.13 1.13
CA ARG A 84 8.47 11.87 1.07
C ARG A 84 9.40 11.27 0.01
N LEU A 85 10.22 12.11 -0.60
CA LEU A 85 11.33 11.69 -1.44
C LEU A 85 12.45 11.11 -0.57
N GLN A 86 12.99 9.96 -0.98
CA GLN A 86 14.18 9.39 -0.35
C GLN A 86 15.44 10.10 -0.85
N TRP A 87 16.45 10.11 0.00
CA TRP A 87 17.82 10.47 -0.36
C TRP A 87 18.70 9.21 -0.30
N PRO A 88 19.73 9.11 -1.16
CA PRO A 88 20.66 7.99 -1.09
C PRO A 88 21.26 7.81 0.34
N PRO A 89 21.43 6.56 0.81
CA PRO A 89 21.17 5.31 0.11
C PRO A 89 19.67 4.97 0.04
N TYR A 90 19.20 4.60 -1.16
CA TYR A 90 17.80 4.25 -1.38
C TYR A 90 17.45 2.90 -0.76
N ARG A 91 16.25 2.83 -0.19
CA ARG A 91 15.65 1.62 0.38
C ARG A 91 14.52 1.14 -0.51
N VAL A 92 14.33 -0.17 -0.51
CA VAL A 92 13.25 -0.87 -1.21
C VAL A 92 12.61 -1.89 -0.28
N GLY A 93 11.29 -1.99 -0.25
CA GLY A 93 10.55 -2.96 0.55
C GLY A 93 9.62 -2.34 1.59
N LEU A 94 9.19 -3.16 2.55
CA LEU A 94 8.15 -2.85 3.53
C LEU A 94 8.70 -3.07 4.93
N VAL A 95 8.62 -2.07 5.80
CA VAL A 95 9.02 -2.21 7.21
C VAL A 95 7.75 -2.20 8.05
N PRO A 96 7.49 -3.24 8.85
CA PRO A 96 6.31 -3.27 9.71
C PRO A 96 6.35 -2.13 10.74
N GLU A 97 5.16 -1.76 11.24
CA GLU A 97 5.01 -0.77 12.29
C GLU A 97 5.69 -1.17 13.61
N ASP A 98 6.04 -0.18 14.44
CA ASP A 98 6.60 -0.41 15.77
C ASP A 98 5.67 -1.29 16.62
N GLY A 99 6.25 -2.26 17.34
CA GLY A 99 5.49 -3.22 18.14
C GLY A 99 4.91 -4.40 17.35
N TRP A 100 5.17 -4.48 16.05
CA TRP A 100 4.90 -5.70 15.28
C TRP A 100 5.71 -6.89 15.82
N SER A 101 5.11 -8.08 15.75
CA SER A 101 5.73 -9.34 16.16
C SER A 101 5.66 -10.37 15.03
N PRO A 102 6.67 -11.26 14.89
CA PRO A 102 6.66 -12.33 13.91
C PRO A 102 5.38 -13.17 13.98
N GLY A 103 4.77 -13.46 12.82
CA GLY A 103 3.49 -14.16 12.71
C GLY A 103 2.24 -13.27 12.83
N GLY A 104 2.40 -12.03 13.31
CA GLY A 104 1.40 -10.98 13.26
C GLY A 104 1.29 -10.34 11.87
N ALA A 105 0.11 -9.84 11.53
CA ALA A 105 -0.10 -9.07 10.30
C ALA A 105 0.23 -7.59 10.56
N SER A 106 1.13 -7.02 9.75
CA SER A 106 1.40 -5.59 9.70
C SER A 106 0.26 -4.89 8.94
N THR A 107 -0.35 -3.90 9.56
CA THR A 107 -1.52 -3.20 9.01
C THR A 107 -1.22 -1.77 8.60
N ALA A 108 -0.06 -1.26 9.01
CA ALA A 108 0.40 0.09 8.66
C ALA A 108 1.93 0.15 8.42
N PRO A 109 2.48 -0.72 7.56
CA PRO A 109 3.91 -0.71 7.29
C PRO A 109 4.34 0.61 6.65
N ALA A 110 5.58 1.00 6.96
CA ALA A 110 6.32 1.93 6.12
C ALA A 110 6.66 1.23 4.80
N LEU A 111 6.54 1.95 3.69
CA LEU A 111 6.86 1.45 2.36
C LEU A 111 7.98 2.28 1.77
N PHE A 112 8.94 1.60 1.15
CA PHE A 112 10.06 2.20 0.45
C PHE A 112 10.11 1.62 -0.96
N GLY A 113 10.24 2.48 -1.97
CA GLY A 113 10.26 1.99 -3.34
C GLY A 113 10.50 3.09 -4.37
N GLN A 114 10.49 2.68 -5.63
CA GLN A 114 10.66 3.57 -6.77
C GLN A 114 9.33 3.79 -7.47
N VAL A 115 9.01 5.04 -7.80
CA VAL A 115 7.80 5.41 -8.54
C VAL A 115 7.93 4.91 -9.97
N THR A 116 6.96 4.12 -10.42
CA THR A 116 6.91 3.57 -11.79
C THR A 116 5.90 4.31 -12.67
N ALA A 117 4.89 4.96 -12.06
CA ALA A 117 3.93 5.80 -12.76
C ALA A 117 3.27 6.82 -11.82
N VAL A 118 2.89 7.96 -12.39
CA VAL A 118 2.14 9.03 -11.72
C VAL A 118 0.84 9.24 -12.49
N SER A 119 -0.31 9.04 -11.83
CA SER A 119 -1.62 9.27 -12.45
C SER A 119 -2.18 10.64 -12.11
N ALA A 120 -1.96 11.10 -10.88
CA ALA A 120 -2.46 12.38 -10.41
C ALA A 120 -1.38 13.07 -9.58
N TRP A 121 -1.24 14.38 -9.80
CA TRP A 121 -0.49 15.31 -8.97
C TRP A 121 -1.21 16.65 -9.05
N GLU A 122 -2.17 16.84 -8.16
CA GLU A 122 -3.12 17.93 -8.22
C GLU A 122 -3.00 18.78 -6.96
N GLU A 123 -2.47 19.99 -7.13
CA GLU A 123 -2.37 20.97 -6.07
C GLU A 123 -3.63 21.82 -6.02
N GLY A 124 -4.28 21.79 -4.86
CA GLY A 124 -5.39 22.68 -4.52
C GLY A 124 -4.90 23.79 -3.61
N GLY A 125 -5.08 25.04 -4.05
CA GLY A 125 -4.83 26.22 -3.24
C GLY A 125 -5.74 27.35 -3.72
N ALA A 126 -6.62 27.86 -2.85
CA ALA A 126 -7.39 29.04 -3.20
C ALA A 126 -7.69 30.00 -2.06
N GLN A 127 -7.74 29.59 -0.77
CA GLN A 127 -8.25 30.49 0.28
C GLN A 127 -7.64 30.31 1.68
N LEU A 128 -6.81 29.31 1.92
CA LEU A 128 -6.31 28.96 3.26
C LEU A 128 -4.77 28.96 3.25
N PRO A 129 -4.10 29.18 4.41
CA PRO A 129 -2.64 29.30 4.48
C PRO A 129 -1.89 27.97 4.26
N TYR A 130 -2.58 26.96 3.74
CA TYR A 130 -2.03 25.62 3.49
C TYR A 130 -2.37 25.17 2.06
N GLN A 131 -1.44 24.42 1.48
CA GLN A 131 -1.58 23.73 0.22
C GLN A 131 -2.20 22.35 0.47
N THR A 132 -3.08 21.92 -0.43
CA THR A 132 -3.57 20.55 -0.48
C THR A 132 -3.00 19.87 -1.71
N LEU A 133 -2.51 18.64 -1.58
CA LEU A 133 -2.06 17.83 -2.72
C LEU A 133 -2.89 16.55 -2.74
N TYR A 134 -3.57 16.29 -3.85
CA TYR A 134 -4.06 14.97 -4.18
C TYR A 134 -3.06 14.28 -5.11
N THR A 135 -2.67 13.06 -4.78
CA THR A 135 -1.68 12.32 -5.57
C THR A 135 -2.00 10.83 -5.64
N GLU A 136 -1.73 10.26 -6.82
CA GLU A 136 -1.90 8.85 -7.13
C GLU A 136 -0.69 8.31 -7.88
N LEU A 137 -0.05 7.29 -7.31
CA LEU A 137 1.22 6.75 -7.79
C LEU A 137 1.17 5.22 -7.89
N ALA A 138 1.93 4.64 -8.81
CA ALA A 138 2.33 3.24 -8.73
C ALA A 138 3.81 3.18 -8.31
N ILE A 139 4.12 2.29 -7.36
CA ILE A 139 5.43 2.21 -6.72
C ILE A 139 5.89 0.76 -6.72
N ASP A 140 7.09 0.51 -7.26
CA ASP A 140 7.77 -0.77 -7.16
C ASP A 140 8.47 -0.87 -5.79
N VAL A 141 8.09 -1.88 -5.01
CA VAL A 141 8.60 -2.16 -3.67
C VAL A 141 9.58 -3.33 -3.64
N GLY A 142 10.07 -3.76 -4.81
CA GLY A 142 11.02 -4.88 -4.97
C GLY A 142 10.39 -6.27 -4.86
N ALA A 143 9.19 -6.37 -4.29
CA ALA A 143 8.37 -7.59 -4.31
C ALA A 143 7.27 -7.54 -5.38
N GLY A 144 7.12 -6.40 -6.07
CA GLY A 144 5.98 -6.11 -6.93
C GLY A 144 5.60 -4.63 -6.89
N VAL A 145 4.52 -4.28 -7.56
CA VAL A 145 4.04 -2.90 -7.70
C VAL A 145 2.76 -2.71 -6.92
N VAL A 146 2.72 -1.68 -6.07
CA VAL A 146 1.52 -1.28 -5.31
C VAL A 146 1.12 0.16 -5.64
N GLY A 147 -0.14 0.48 -5.41
CA GLY A 147 -0.67 1.81 -5.59
C GLY A 147 -0.51 2.66 -4.33
N MET A 148 -0.43 3.96 -4.50
CA MET A 148 -0.61 4.93 -3.43
C MET A 148 -1.69 5.92 -3.84
N ARG A 149 -2.58 6.28 -2.91
CA ARG A 149 -3.54 7.38 -3.06
C ARG A 149 -3.57 8.17 -1.76
N THR A 150 -3.17 9.44 -1.80
CA THR A 150 -3.22 10.28 -0.59
C THR A 150 -3.64 11.71 -0.90
N SER A 151 -4.25 12.33 0.11
CA SER A 151 -4.49 13.76 0.17
C SER A 151 -3.62 14.32 1.30
N LEU A 152 -2.65 15.15 0.95
CA LEU A 152 -1.74 15.78 1.90
C LEU A 152 -2.11 17.24 2.09
N THR A 153 -1.87 17.76 3.27
CA THR A 153 -1.99 19.19 3.57
C THR A 153 -0.73 19.67 4.27
N ALA A 154 -0.12 20.73 3.77
CA ALA A 154 1.07 21.33 4.36
C ALA A 154 1.11 22.83 4.05
N GLU A 155 1.80 23.62 4.87
CA GLU A 155 2.09 25.03 4.55
C GLU A 155 2.92 25.15 3.27
N ASN A 156 3.86 24.22 3.08
CA ASN A 156 4.70 24.11 1.90
C ASN A 156 4.86 22.64 1.49
N MET A 157 4.23 22.25 0.38
CA MET A 157 4.27 20.87 -0.12
C MET A 157 5.66 20.46 -0.59
N VAL A 158 6.42 21.38 -1.19
CA VAL A 158 7.79 21.13 -1.66
C VAL A 158 8.68 20.72 -0.49
N THR A 159 8.60 21.44 0.63
CA THR A 159 9.36 21.10 1.83
C THR A 159 8.86 19.79 2.45
N SER A 160 7.54 19.56 2.49
CA SER A 160 6.98 18.37 3.14
C SER A 160 7.27 17.07 2.38
N VAL A 161 7.23 17.11 1.05
CA VAL A 161 7.50 15.96 0.18
C VAL A 161 9.00 15.88 -0.16
N GLY A 162 9.69 17.02 -0.23
CA GLY A 162 11.07 17.13 -0.70
C GLY A 162 11.19 17.45 -2.19
N ALA A 163 10.08 17.61 -2.90
CA ALA A 163 10.05 17.95 -4.33
C ALA A 163 8.76 18.70 -4.69
N ALA A 164 8.83 19.57 -5.71
CA ALA A 164 7.66 20.24 -6.27
C ALA A 164 6.77 19.29 -7.09
N ARG A 165 7.35 18.21 -7.59
CA ARG A 165 6.63 17.16 -8.30
C ARG A 165 7.38 15.85 -8.18
N ILE A 166 6.64 14.75 -8.08
CA ILE A 166 7.17 13.40 -8.21
C ILE A 166 7.02 12.92 -9.67
N ALA A 167 8.02 12.20 -10.16
CA ALA A 167 8.08 11.61 -11.49
C ALA A 167 8.42 10.11 -11.42
N PRO A 168 8.15 9.35 -12.49
CA PRO A 168 8.69 7.99 -12.60
C PRO A 168 10.22 7.99 -12.48
N GLY A 169 10.75 7.05 -11.71
CA GLY A 169 12.18 6.96 -11.37
C GLY A 169 12.54 7.54 -10.00
N ASP A 170 11.68 8.37 -9.41
CA ASP A 170 11.90 8.92 -8.07
C ASP A 170 11.76 7.84 -7.00
N TRP A 171 12.62 7.92 -5.98
CA TRP A 171 12.56 7.04 -4.82
C TRP A 171 11.76 7.70 -3.71
N VAL A 172 10.79 6.99 -3.16
CA VAL A 172 9.84 7.54 -2.18
C VAL A 172 9.69 6.63 -0.97
N GLU A 173 9.44 7.25 0.18
CA GLU A 173 8.97 6.57 1.37
C GLU A 173 7.52 6.97 1.67
N LEU A 174 6.72 5.99 2.07
CA LEU A 174 5.36 6.18 2.56
C LEU A 174 5.28 5.74 4.01
N LEU A 175 4.74 6.62 4.86
CA LEU A 175 4.56 6.36 6.28
C LEU A 175 3.08 6.42 6.66
N ARG A 176 2.70 5.72 7.73
CA ARG A 176 1.34 5.74 8.31
C ARG A 176 0.25 5.34 7.31
N SER A 177 0.56 4.37 6.48
CA SER A 177 -0.33 3.93 5.41
C SER A 177 -1.41 3.00 5.94
N ARG A 178 -2.64 3.12 5.45
CA ARG A 178 -3.62 2.04 5.49
C ARG A 178 -3.59 1.30 4.17
N ILE A 179 -3.82 -0.01 4.19
CA ILE A 179 -3.80 -0.83 2.98
C ILE A 179 -5.21 -1.28 2.64
N ASP A 180 -5.72 -0.83 1.51
CA ASP A 180 -6.96 -1.33 0.92
C ASP A 180 -6.63 -2.27 -0.24
N ILE A 181 -7.35 -3.39 -0.35
CA ILE A 181 -7.28 -4.28 -1.50
C ILE A 181 -8.36 -3.91 -2.52
N LEU A 182 -7.95 -3.81 -3.79
CA LEU A 182 -8.84 -3.51 -4.91
C LEU A 182 -9.31 -4.75 -5.66
N ALA A 183 -8.45 -5.79 -5.69
CA ALA A 183 -8.73 -7.08 -6.30
C ALA A 183 -7.69 -8.10 -5.82
N PHE A 184 -8.07 -9.38 -5.87
CA PHE A 184 -7.17 -10.51 -5.72
C PHE A 184 -7.43 -11.50 -6.86
N ASP A 185 -6.47 -11.60 -7.78
CA ASP A 185 -6.56 -12.51 -8.92
C ASP A 185 -5.80 -13.79 -8.56
N CYS A 186 -6.53 -14.89 -8.30
CA CYS A 186 -5.89 -16.17 -8.02
C CYS A 186 -5.13 -16.68 -9.25
N GLU A 187 -3.98 -17.30 -9.02
CA GLU A 187 -3.35 -18.07 -10.09
C GLU A 187 -4.30 -19.20 -10.53
N PRO A 188 -4.40 -19.45 -11.85
CA PRO A 188 -5.16 -20.59 -12.35
C PRO A 188 -4.56 -21.85 -11.73
N GLY A 189 -5.40 -22.65 -11.07
CA GLY A 189 -4.97 -23.93 -10.51
C GLY A 189 -4.42 -24.80 -11.63
N GLY A 190 -3.18 -25.25 -11.50
CA GLY A 190 -2.60 -26.27 -12.36
C GLY A 190 -3.28 -27.62 -12.22
#